data_AF-A0A7K2P3R1-F1
#
_entry.id   AF-A0A7K2P3R1-F1
#
_cell.length_a   1.000
_cell.length_b   1.000
_cell.length_c   1.000
_cell.angle_alpha   90.00
_cell.angle_beta   90.00
_cell.angle_gamma   90.00
#
_symmetry.space_group_name_H-M   'P 1'
#
loop_
_entity.id
_entity.type
_entity.pdbx_description
1 polymer ?
#
loop_
_entity_poly.entity_id
_entity_poly.type
_entity_poly.pdbx_seq_one_letter_code
_entity_poly.pdbx_strand_id
1 'polypeptide(L)' 'MTTNALDDPLGTALTAPTLGWQLDSTRRGVTQRAYEIHVASSADRLRDPDVWDSGKVSTRQSVGVRYDGPALKPRT' A
#
# COMPACT_ATOMS: atom_id res chain seq x y z
N MET A 1 -0.34 8.54 -2.48
CA MET A 1 0.26 7.20 -2.26
C MET A 1 0.88 6.80 -3.56
N THR A 2 2.10 6.26 -3.53
CA THR A 2 2.84 5.86 -4.73
C THR A 2 2.96 4.35 -4.79
N THR A 3 2.95 3.83 -6.01
CA THR A 3 3.23 2.43 -6.33
C THR A 3 4.46 2.40 -7.24
N ASN A 4 5.52 1.72 -6.83
CA ASN A 4 6.83 1.76 -7.50
C ASN A 4 7.34 3.20 -7.73
N ALA A 5 7.11 4.08 -6.75
CA ALA A 5 7.43 5.51 -6.80
C ALA A 5 6.70 6.32 -7.89
N LEU A 6 5.62 5.77 -8.48
CA LEU A 6 4.74 6.46 -9.42
C LEU A 6 3.38 6.74 -8.77
N ASP A 7 2.76 7.88 -9.11
CA ASP A 7 1.38 8.18 -8.77
C ASP A 7 0.45 7.50 -9.78
N ASP A 8 -0.43 6.63 -9.28
CA ASP A 8 -1.43 5.86 -10.04
C ASP A 8 -0.90 5.21 -11.35
N PRO A 9 0.12 4.33 -11.26
CA PRO A 9 0.72 3.75 -12.45
C PRO A 9 -0.20 2.74 -13.14
N LEU A 10 -0.44 2.93 -14.43
CA LEU A 10 -1.08 1.95 -15.29
C LEU A 10 -0.07 0.90 -15.78
N GLY A 11 -0.39 -0.38 -15.61
CA GLY A 11 0.42 -1.48 -16.18
C GLY A 11 1.71 -1.80 -15.43
N THR A 12 1.71 -1.75 -14.10
CA THR A 12 2.86 -2.18 -13.28
C THR A 12 3.22 -3.64 -13.51
N ALA A 13 4.53 -3.95 -13.52
CA ALA A 13 5.03 -5.32 -13.61
C ALA A 13 4.39 -6.23 -12.53
N LEU A 14 4.05 -7.46 -12.92
CA LEU A 14 3.26 -8.44 -12.14
C LEU A 14 3.93 -8.92 -10.85
N THR A 15 5.15 -8.48 -10.57
CA THR A 15 5.96 -8.97 -9.46
C THR A 15 5.99 -7.95 -8.33
N ALA A 16 5.14 -8.19 -7.32
CA ALA A 16 5.16 -7.60 -5.98
C ALA A 16 5.55 -6.10 -5.96
N PRO A 17 4.62 -5.21 -6.34
CA PRO A 17 4.89 -3.77 -6.37
C PRO A 17 5.28 -3.26 -4.98
N THR A 18 6.04 -2.18 -4.97
CA THR A 18 6.36 -1.46 -3.74
C THR A 18 5.40 -0.30 -3.54
N LEU A 19 5.02 -0.08 -2.29
CA LEU A 19 4.07 0.94 -1.88
C LEU A 19 4.81 2.01 -1.06
N GLY A 20 4.42 3.25 -1.26
CA GLY A 20 4.96 4.40 -0.53
C GLY A 20 3.87 5.41 -0.19
N TRP A 21 4.00 6.04 0.97
CA TRP A 21 3.12 7.14 1.36
C TRP A 21 3.87 8.17 2.20
N GLN A 22 3.37 9.39 2.12
CA GLN A 22 3.86 10.52 2.89
C GLN A 22 2.81 10.88 3.95
N LEU A 23 3.25 11.04 5.18
CA LEU A 23 2.42 11.56 6.25
C LEU A 23 2.29 13.07 6.08
N ASP A 24 1.07 13.58 6.08
CA ASP A 24 0.80 15.02 6.17
C ASP A 24 0.41 15.38 7.61
N SER A 25 1.07 16.38 8.19
CA SER A 25 0.85 16.81 9.57
C SER A 25 1.35 18.23 9.79
N THR A 26 0.54 19.03 10.50
CA THR A 26 0.89 20.38 10.95
C THR A 26 1.79 20.40 12.19
N ARG A 27 1.99 19.25 12.85
CA ARG A 27 2.81 19.10 14.08
C ARG A 27 4.23 18.63 13.75
N ARG A 28 5.21 19.13 14.51
CA ARG A 28 6.61 18.65 14.47
C ARG A 28 6.76 17.33 15.21
N GLY A 29 7.73 16.51 14.77
CA GLY A 29 8.08 15.24 15.42
C GLY A 29 7.07 14.12 15.19
N VAL A 30 6.21 14.23 14.18
CA VAL A 30 5.29 13.15 13.81
C VAL A 30 6.05 12.03 13.11
N THR A 31 5.87 10.82 13.62
CA THR A 31 6.41 9.59 13.04
C THR A 31 5.33 8.52 13.07
N GLN A 32 5.28 7.69 12.02
CA GLN A 32 4.44 6.52 12.01
C GLN A 32 4.96 5.49 13.02
N ARG A 33 4.05 4.79 13.70
CA ARG A 33 4.38 3.65 14.57
C ARG A 33 3.94 2.30 14.00
N ALA A 34 2.93 2.31 13.15
CA ALA A 34 2.42 1.14 12.47
C ALA A 34 1.72 1.56 11.17
N TYR A 35 1.56 0.63 10.25
CA TYR A 35 0.69 0.76 9.08
C TYR A 35 -0.24 -0.43 8.95
N GLU A 36 -1.28 -0.28 8.14
CA GLU A 36 -2.15 -1.34 7.65
C GLU A 36 -2.53 -1.00 6.21
N ILE A 37 -2.34 -1.94 5.29
CA ILE A 37 -2.57 -1.76 3.86
C ILE A 37 -3.67 -2.73 3.44
N HIS A 38 -4.72 -2.17 2.86
CA HIS A 38 -5.79 -2.92 2.22
C HIS A 38 -5.69 -2.75 0.70
N VAL A 39 -5.71 -3.88 -0.01
CA VAL A 39 -5.82 -3.94 -1.46
C VAL A 39 -7.09 -4.69 -1.78
N ALA A 40 -7.89 -4.12 -2.67
CA ALA A 40 -9.16 -4.69 -3.07
C ALA A 40 -9.38 -4.47 -4.58
N SER A 41 -10.23 -5.29 -5.19
CA SER A 41 -10.55 -5.17 -6.63
C SER A 41 -11.41 -3.94 -6.96
N SER A 42 -11.93 -3.25 -5.94
CA SER A 42 -12.79 -2.07 -6.06
C SER A 42 -12.78 -1.27 -4.76
N ALA A 43 -13.05 0.04 -4.83
CA ALA A 43 -13.05 0.91 -3.65
C ALA A 43 -14.05 0.47 -2.56
N ASP A 44 -15.22 -0.03 -2.96
CA ASP A 44 -16.28 -0.46 -2.03
C ASP A 44 -15.86 -1.66 -1.16
N ARG A 45 -14.90 -2.45 -1.63
CA ARG A 45 -14.36 -3.62 -0.91
C ARG A 45 -13.20 -3.29 0.01
N LEU A 46 -12.73 -2.04 0.09
CA LEU A 46 -11.60 -1.70 0.97
C LEU A 46 -11.89 -1.91 2.46
N ARG A 47 -13.17 -1.99 2.87
CA ARG A 47 -13.54 -2.32 4.26
C ARG A 47 -13.42 -3.80 4.58
N ASP A 48 -13.48 -4.65 3.58
CA ASP A 48 -13.36 -6.11 3.66
C ASP A 48 -12.60 -6.59 2.40
N PRO A 49 -11.27 -6.39 2.39
CA PRO A 49 -10.47 -6.49 1.18
C PRO A 49 -10.42 -7.92 0.64
N ASP A 50 -10.77 -8.07 -0.64
CA ASP A 50 -10.81 -9.35 -1.34
C ASP A 50 -9.46 -9.75 -1.98
N VAL A 51 -8.47 -8.85 -1.97
CA VAL A 51 -7.14 -9.10 -2.54
C VAL A 51 -6.09 -9.27 -1.45
N TRP A 52 -5.91 -8.28 -0.58
CA TRP A 52 -4.90 -8.36 0.48
C TRP A 52 -5.21 -7.44 1.66
N ASP A 53 -4.98 -7.97 2.85
CA ASP A 53 -4.87 -7.21 4.09
C ASP A 53 -3.51 -7.51 4.72
N SER A 54 -2.68 -6.48 4.94
CA SER A 54 -1.40 -6.67 5.63
C SER A 54 -1.58 -6.93 7.13
N GLY A 55 -2.74 -6.63 7.68
CA GLY A 55 -2.96 -6.38 9.10
C GLY A 55 -2.11 -5.22 9.61
N LYS A 56 -2.20 -4.96 10.91
CA LYS A 56 -1.39 -3.92 11.55
C LYS A 56 0.07 -4.35 11.70
N VAL A 57 0.95 -3.74 10.92
CA VAL A 57 2.40 -3.96 10.98
C VAL A 57 3.06 -2.86 11.81
N SER A 58 3.69 -3.22 12.93
CA SER A 58 4.34 -2.26 13.85
C SER A 58 5.73 -1.81 13.37
N THR A 59 5.75 -0.94 12.37
CA THR A 59 6.99 -0.37 11.83
C THR A 59 6.86 1.13 11.49
N ARG A 60 8.00 1.81 11.45
CA ARG A 60 8.12 3.20 11.01
C ARG A 60 8.32 3.33 9.49
N GLN A 61 8.47 2.21 8.78
CA GLN A 61 8.67 2.20 7.33
C GLN A 61 7.40 2.69 6.61
N SER A 62 7.58 3.66 5.70
CA SER A 62 6.51 4.22 4.86
C SER A 62 6.90 4.34 3.38
N VAL A 63 8.09 3.85 3.02
CA VAL A 63 8.63 3.91 1.65
C VAL A 63 9.12 2.52 1.26
N GLY A 64 8.87 2.12 0.03
CA GLY A 64 9.34 0.85 -0.51
C GLY A 64 8.72 -0.38 0.17
N VAL A 65 7.53 -0.24 0.75
CA VAL A 65 6.83 -1.34 1.43
C VAL A 65 6.37 -2.34 0.37
N ARG A 66 6.97 -3.53 0.34
CA ARG A 66 6.66 -4.53 -0.67
C ARG A 66 5.25 -5.09 -0.43
N TYR A 67 4.48 -5.21 -1.49
CA TYR A 67 3.25 -5.98 -1.48
C TYR A 67 3.55 -7.46 -1.20
N ASP A 68 2.92 -7.99 -0.16
CA ASP A 68 3.10 -9.37 0.32
C ASP A 68 1.82 -10.20 0.23
N GLY A 69 0.86 -9.74 -0.56
CA GLY A 69 -0.39 -10.44 -0.82
C GLY A 69 -0.30 -11.48 -1.94
N PRO A 70 -1.43 -12.07 -2.34
CA PRO A 70 -1.51 -13.01 -3.45
C PRO A 70 -0.97 -12.43 -4.76
N ALA A 71 -0.41 -13.28 -5.63
CA ALA A 71 0.12 -12.86 -6.92
C ALA A 71 -0.93 -12.05 -7.72
N LEU A 72 -0.54 -10.86 -8.17
CA LEU A 72 -1.42 -9.95 -8.90
C LEU A 72 -1.75 -10.52 -10.28
N LYS A 73 -3.02 -10.40 -10.67
CA LYS A 73 -3.48 -10.85 -11.99
C LYS A 73 -3.19 -9.78 -13.05
N PRO A 74 -2.76 -10.17 -14.26
CA PRO A 74 -2.62 -9.22 -15.36
C PRO A 74 -3.93 -8.51 -15.68
N ARG A 75 -3.85 -7.20 -16.01
CA ARG A 75 -4.99 -6.35 -16.44
C ARG A 75 -6.08 -6.14 -15.39
N THR A 76 -5.67 -6.01 -14.13
CA THR A 76 -6.54 -5.53 -13.03
C THR A 76 -6.08 -4.14 -12.64
#